data_AF-A0A0F9L106-F1
#
_entry.id   AF-A0A0F9L106-F1
#
_cell.length_a   1.000
_cell.length_b   1.000
_cell.length_c   1.000
_cell.angle_alpha   90.00
_cell.angle_beta   90.00
_cell.angle_gamma   90.00
#
_symmetry.space_group_name_H-M   'P 1'
#
loop_
_entity.id
_entity.type
_entity.pdbx_description
1 polymer ?
#
loop_
_entity_poly.entity_id
_entity_poly.type
_entity_poly.pdbx_seq_one_letter_code
_entity_poly.pdbx_strand_id
1 'polypeptide(L)'
;MDIEYWFEMPNKWTFMQKKLRQFILKYIPKNSKVLIPFAGEYRFNKIKNCTHIYNDLNPEINADYNMDAYLLKELFPKCYFDVIIADPPYTHEQVLRKHYGYKIKSISLWRKTAYYLLKPDGIYIELGYNSSGLRKKYAEKIALGICCLGAQHNDILILVQQKTERKELNDDYTLKRSKTKEKHKKIWEYFK
;
A
#
# COMPACT_ATOMS: atom_id res chain seq x y z
N MET A 1 4.68 17.96 -9.18
CA MET A 1 4.01 16.65 -9.29
C MET A 1 3.81 16.37 -10.76
N ASP A 2 4.43 15.31 -11.26
CA ASP A 2 4.34 14.93 -12.68
C ASP A 2 3.04 14.15 -12.93
N ILE A 3 2.45 14.29 -14.11
CA ILE A 3 1.21 13.60 -14.48
C ILE A 3 1.40 12.93 -15.83
N GLU A 4 1.08 11.64 -15.93
CA GLU A 4 1.16 10.88 -17.17
C GLU A 4 -0.17 10.15 -17.40
N TYR A 5 -0.71 10.25 -18.63
CA TYR A 5 -1.93 9.57 -19.04
C TYR A 5 -1.62 8.60 -20.18
N TRP A 6 -2.17 7.39 -20.13
CA TRP A 6 -2.08 6.45 -21.24
C TRP A 6 -3.28 5.49 -21.26
N PHE A 7 -3.50 4.93 -22.45
CA PHE A 7 -4.40 3.79 -22.64
C PHE A 7 -3.64 2.46 -22.62
N GLU A 8 -4.22 1.47 -21.95
CA GLU A 8 -3.78 0.06 -21.98
C GLU A 8 -4.94 -0.89 -21.68
N MET A 9 -5.06 -1.99 -22.42
CA MET A 9 -6.15 -2.96 -22.21
C MET A 9 -6.13 -3.56 -20.80
N PRO A 10 -7.29 -3.86 -20.19
CA PRO A 10 -7.38 -4.51 -18.89
C PRO A 10 -6.59 -5.82 -18.85
N ASN A 11 -5.95 -6.10 -17.71
CA ASN A 11 -5.30 -7.38 -17.46
C ASN A 11 -5.63 -7.83 -16.03
N LYS A 12 -5.84 -9.14 -15.82
CA LYS A 12 -6.03 -9.72 -14.47
C LYS A 12 -4.85 -9.39 -13.55
N TRP A 13 -3.66 -9.29 -14.14
CA TRP A 13 -2.42 -8.96 -13.46
C TRP A 13 -1.99 -7.56 -13.86
N THR A 14 -2.29 -6.58 -13.02
CA THR A 14 -2.01 -5.15 -13.27
C THR A 14 -0.58 -4.90 -13.75
N PHE A 15 0.40 -5.57 -13.12
CA PHE A 15 1.81 -5.40 -13.45
C PHE A 15 2.28 -6.07 -14.76
N MET A 16 1.43 -6.86 -15.42
CA MET A 16 1.70 -7.34 -16.78
C MET A 16 1.50 -6.25 -17.83
N GLN A 17 0.67 -5.25 -17.56
CA GLN A 17 0.48 -4.07 -18.40
C GLN A 17 1.82 -3.34 -18.58
N LYS A 18 2.28 -3.23 -19.83
CA LYS A 18 3.62 -2.78 -20.20
C LYS A 18 3.84 -1.32 -19.84
N LYS A 19 2.91 -0.42 -20.18
CA LYS A 19 3.06 1.02 -19.94
C LYS A 19 2.94 1.31 -18.45
N LEU A 20 1.97 0.69 -17.77
CA LEU A 20 1.84 0.78 -16.31
C LEU A 20 3.12 0.34 -15.61
N ARG A 21 3.67 -0.82 -15.99
CA ARG A 21 4.93 -1.30 -15.42
C ARG A 21 6.09 -0.33 -15.72
N GLN A 22 6.18 0.20 -16.94
CA GLN A 22 7.21 1.17 -17.30
C GLN A 22 7.11 2.45 -16.46
N PHE A 23 5.90 2.95 -16.22
CA PHE A 23 5.65 4.10 -15.36
C PHE A 23 6.18 3.85 -13.94
N ILE A 24 5.80 2.74 -13.32
CA ILE A 24 6.23 2.37 -11.97
C ILE A 24 7.77 2.27 -11.87
N LEU A 25 8.41 1.65 -12.86
CA LEU A 25 9.86 1.44 -12.87
C LEU A 25 10.68 2.74 -12.88
N LYS A 26 10.12 3.87 -13.34
CA LYS A 26 10.80 5.18 -13.31
C LYS A 26 11.12 5.64 -11.88
N TYR A 27 10.35 5.17 -10.90
CA TYR A 27 10.43 5.63 -9.51
C TYR A 27 11.05 4.61 -8.56
N ILE A 28 11.69 3.55 -9.10
CA ILE A 28 12.36 2.52 -8.29
C ILE A 28 13.88 2.70 -8.43
N PRO A 29 14.57 3.21 -7.39
CA PRO A 29 16.02 3.28 -7.41
C PRO A 29 16.65 1.90 -7.55
N LYS A 30 17.80 1.80 -8.22
CA LYS A 30 18.58 0.56 -8.27
C LYS A 30 19.00 0.13 -6.85
N ASN A 31 19.19 -1.17 -6.66
CA ASN A 31 19.60 -1.78 -5.39
C ASN A 31 18.62 -1.52 -4.23
N SER A 32 17.35 -1.25 -4.55
CA SER A 32 16.30 -1.02 -3.56
C SER A 32 15.81 -2.32 -2.94
N LYS A 33 15.42 -2.24 -1.66
CA LYS A 33 14.55 -3.23 -1.02
C LYS A 33 13.09 -2.83 -1.23
N VAL A 34 12.38 -3.66 -1.98
CA VAL A 34 11.02 -3.41 -2.47
C VAL A 34 10.04 -4.34 -1.75
N LEU A 35 9.02 -3.77 -1.12
CA LEU A 35 7.87 -4.52 -0.59
C LEU A 35 6.71 -4.48 -1.57
N ILE A 36 6.17 -5.64 -1.89
CA ILE A 36 4.92 -5.81 -2.64
C ILE A 36 3.91 -6.51 -1.71
N PRO A 37 3.07 -5.76 -0.99
CA PRO A 37 2.25 -6.28 0.11
C PRO A 37 0.96 -6.97 -0.34
N PHE A 38 0.61 -6.82 -1.62
CA PHE A 38 -0.57 -7.39 -2.28
C PHE A 38 -0.11 -7.96 -3.65
N ALA A 39 0.69 -9.03 -3.61
CA ALA A 39 1.47 -9.48 -4.76
C ALA A 39 0.65 -10.15 -5.89
N GLY A 40 -0.41 -10.89 -5.55
CA GLY A 40 -1.05 -11.81 -6.49
C GLY A 40 -0.07 -12.85 -7.06
N GLU A 41 -0.40 -13.46 -8.18
CA GLU A 41 0.46 -14.48 -8.81
C GLU A 41 1.64 -13.88 -9.60
N TYR A 42 1.54 -12.61 -10.00
CA TYR A 42 2.57 -11.98 -10.81
C TYR A 42 3.85 -11.70 -9.98
N ARG A 43 5.00 -12.10 -10.51
CA ARG A 43 6.31 -11.81 -9.92
C ARG A 43 7.05 -10.77 -10.76
N PHE A 44 7.64 -9.78 -10.10
CA PHE A 44 8.41 -8.72 -10.73
C PHE A 44 9.81 -9.19 -11.14
N ASN A 45 9.89 -10.15 -12.07
CA ASN A 45 11.17 -10.65 -12.58
C ASN A 45 11.97 -9.58 -13.35
N LYS A 46 11.36 -8.42 -13.65
CA LYS A 46 11.93 -7.33 -14.45
C LYS A 46 12.54 -6.17 -13.64
N ILE A 47 12.29 -6.07 -12.33
CA ILE A 47 13.02 -5.11 -11.50
C ILE A 47 14.36 -5.75 -11.13
N LYS A 48 15.30 -5.69 -12.07
CA LYS A 48 16.66 -6.21 -11.88
C LYS A 48 17.38 -5.39 -10.82
N ASN A 49 18.29 -6.05 -10.09
CA ASN A 49 19.12 -5.44 -9.06
C ASN A 49 18.29 -4.81 -7.93
N CYS A 50 17.22 -5.45 -7.49
CA CYS A 50 16.46 -5.09 -6.30
C CYS A 50 16.17 -6.37 -5.51
N THR A 51 16.05 -6.24 -4.19
CA THR A 51 15.54 -7.31 -3.34
C THR A 51 14.04 -7.14 -3.21
N HIS A 52 13.28 -8.17 -3.55
CA HIS A 52 11.82 -8.14 -3.49
C HIS A 52 11.34 -8.97 -2.31
N ILE A 53 10.38 -8.41 -1.57
CA ILE A 53 9.62 -9.13 -0.55
C ILE A 53 8.15 -9.05 -0.96
N TYR A 54 7.54 -10.20 -1.17
CA TYR A 54 6.15 -10.36 -1.56
C TYR A 54 5.32 -10.83 -0.37
N ASN A 55 4.14 -10.22 -0.21
CA ASN A 55 3.11 -10.72 0.69
C ASN A 55 1.79 -10.83 -0.07
N ASP A 56 0.99 -11.83 0.28
CA ASP A 56 -0.39 -11.93 -0.17
C ASP A 56 -1.25 -12.57 0.92
N LEU A 57 -2.50 -12.14 1.09
CA LEU A 57 -3.36 -12.75 2.12
C LEU A 57 -3.76 -14.19 1.74
N ASN A 58 -3.82 -14.51 0.44
CA ASN A 58 -4.15 -15.85 -0.01
C ASN A 58 -2.96 -16.81 0.22
N PRO A 59 -3.10 -17.87 1.04
CA PRO A 59 -2.04 -18.86 1.25
C PRO A 59 -1.68 -19.66 -0.01
N GLU A 60 -2.54 -19.71 -1.03
CA GLU A 60 -2.25 -20.40 -2.29
C GLU A 60 -1.30 -19.59 -3.21
N ILE A 61 -1.12 -18.30 -2.93
CA ILE A 61 -0.18 -17.45 -3.67
C ILE A 61 1.22 -17.69 -3.12
N ASN A 62 2.15 -18.03 -4.02
CA ASN A 62 3.57 -18.27 -3.70
C ASN A 62 4.33 -16.98 -3.34
N ALA A 63 4.03 -16.38 -2.20
CA ALA A 63 4.66 -15.17 -1.66
C ALA A 63 5.65 -15.53 -0.53
N ASP A 64 6.52 -14.59 -0.15
CA ASP A 64 7.43 -14.79 0.99
C ASP A 64 6.65 -14.89 2.32
N TYR A 65 5.50 -14.21 2.39
CA TYR A 65 4.60 -14.25 3.53
C TYR A 65 3.14 -14.33 3.07
N ASN A 66 2.33 -15.08 3.82
CA ASN A 66 0.89 -15.16 3.60
C ASN A 66 0.11 -14.58 4.79
N MET A 67 0.18 -13.26 4.99
CA MET A 67 -0.49 -12.59 6.11
C MET A 67 -1.20 -11.30 5.72
N ASP A 68 -2.04 -10.81 6.63
CA ASP A 68 -2.65 -9.50 6.43
C ASP A 68 -1.56 -8.41 6.46
N ALA A 69 -1.49 -7.63 5.38
CA ALA A 69 -0.47 -6.62 5.16
C ALA A 69 -0.35 -5.60 6.31
N TYR A 70 -1.41 -5.35 7.09
CA TYR A 70 -1.30 -4.45 8.25
C TYR A 70 -0.40 -4.99 9.37
N LEU A 71 -0.18 -6.31 9.44
CA LEU A 71 0.66 -6.99 10.43
C LEU A 71 2.15 -7.02 10.04
N LEU A 72 2.52 -6.65 8.81
CA LEU A 72 3.92 -6.73 8.35
C LEU A 72 4.92 -5.93 9.20
N LYS A 73 4.47 -4.92 9.94
CA LYS A 73 5.28 -4.19 10.94
C LYS A 73 5.71 -5.02 12.15
N GLU A 74 5.12 -6.19 12.36
CA GLU A 74 5.48 -7.13 13.41
C GLU A 74 6.65 -8.03 12.95
N LEU A 75 6.84 -8.18 11.64
CA LEU A 75 7.94 -8.95 11.05
C LEU A 75 9.16 -8.09 10.73
N PHE A 76 8.93 -6.87 10.26
CA PHE A 76 10.00 -5.99 9.78
C PHE A 76 10.20 -4.81 10.73
N PRO A 77 11.45 -4.40 10.97
CA PRO A 77 11.71 -3.21 11.75
C PRO A 77 11.19 -1.97 11.02
N LYS A 78 11.08 -0.89 11.77
CA LYS A 78 10.75 0.43 11.23
C LYS A 78 11.77 0.86 10.16
N CYS A 79 11.33 1.60 9.14
CA CYS A 79 12.19 2.15 8.10
C CYS A 79 13.09 1.09 7.42
N TYR A 80 12.49 -0.04 7.03
CA TYR A 80 13.21 -1.18 6.48
C TYR A 80 13.26 -1.18 4.95
N PHE A 81 12.23 -0.67 4.29
CA PHE A 81 12.07 -0.73 2.83
C PHE A 81 12.38 0.61 2.17
N ASP A 82 13.04 0.56 1.01
CA ASP A 82 13.32 1.72 0.17
C ASP A 82 12.11 2.07 -0.69
N VAL A 83 11.37 1.05 -1.14
CA VAL A 83 10.18 1.19 -1.98
C VAL A 83 9.07 0.28 -1.49
N ILE A 84 7.83 0.76 -1.51
CA ILE A 84 6.63 -0.06 -1.30
C ILE A 84 5.69 0.14 -2.50
N ILE A 85 5.28 -0.95 -3.15
CA ILE A 85 4.36 -0.95 -4.29
C ILE A 85 3.08 -1.68 -3.87
N ALA A 86 2.04 -0.92 -3.55
CA ALA A 86 0.77 -1.43 -3.06
C ALA A 86 -0.28 -1.47 -4.19
N ASP A 87 -0.75 -2.67 -4.51
CA ASP A 87 -1.91 -2.91 -5.36
C ASP A 87 -3.07 -3.55 -4.54
N PRO A 88 -3.67 -2.80 -3.59
CA PRO A 88 -4.68 -3.34 -2.69
C PRO A 88 -5.99 -3.66 -3.45
N PRO A 89 -6.89 -4.52 -2.92
CA PRO A 89 -8.25 -4.60 -3.45
C PRO A 89 -8.94 -3.23 -3.35
N TYR A 90 -9.38 -2.70 -4.49
CA TYR A 90 -9.84 -1.31 -4.67
C TYR A 90 -11.30 -1.07 -4.28
N THR A 91 -12.15 -2.11 -4.24
CA THR A 91 -13.58 -2.00 -3.93
C THR A 91 -14.00 -2.94 -2.81
N HIS A 92 -15.11 -2.62 -2.14
CA HIS A 92 -15.70 -3.49 -1.12
C HIS A 92 -16.05 -4.88 -1.69
N GLU A 93 -16.46 -4.96 -2.96
CA GLU A 93 -16.72 -6.22 -3.63
C GLU A 93 -15.44 -7.02 -3.89
N GLN A 94 -14.35 -6.36 -4.31
CA GLN A 94 -13.05 -7.02 -4.48
C GLN A 94 -12.51 -7.52 -3.16
N VAL A 95 -12.72 -6.74 -2.09
CA VAL A 95 -12.50 -7.14 -0.71
C VAL A 95 -13.28 -8.42 -0.45
N LEU A 96 -14.62 -8.42 -0.51
CA LEU A 96 -15.44 -9.60 -0.24
C LEU A 96 -15.07 -10.84 -1.08
N ARG A 97 -14.73 -10.67 -2.37
CA ARG A 97 -14.34 -11.75 -3.28
C ARG A 97 -12.95 -12.32 -3.02
N LYS A 98 -11.94 -11.46 -2.78
CA LYS A 98 -10.54 -11.85 -2.57
C LYS A 98 -10.24 -12.24 -1.12
N HIS A 99 -11.23 -12.25 -0.24
CA HIS A 99 -10.98 -12.41 1.19
C HIS A 99 -11.03 -13.81 1.72
N TYR A 100 -11.41 -14.83 0.95
CA TYR A 100 -11.37 -16.22 1.44
C TYR A 100 -12.03 -16.39 2.84
N GLY A 101 -12.98 -15.52 3.22
CA GLY A 101 -13.60 -15.47 4.56
C GLY A 101 -12.98 -14.52 5.61
N TYR A 102 -11.87 -13.83 5.34
CA TYR A 102 -11.17 -12.95 6.28
C TYR A 102 -11.63 -11.48 6.25
N LYS A 103 -11.88 -10.86 7.41
CA LYS A 103 -12.19 -9.42 7.49
C LYS A 103 -10.92 -8.58 7.31
N ILE A 104 -10.68 -8.03 6.11
CA ILE A 104 -9.59 -7.05 5.96
C ILE A 104 -9.85 -5.81 6.81
N LYS A 105 -8.80 -5.43 7.53
CA LYS A 105 -8.73 -4.14 8.22
C LYS A 105 -8.49 -3.02 7.20
N SER A 106 -9.26 -1.92 7.32
CA SER A 106 -9.27 -0.75 6.42
C SER A 106 -7.93 -0.39 5.76
N ILE A 107 -7.98 0.04 4.49
CA ILE A 107 -6.84 0.64 3.75
C ILE A 107 -6.09 1.73 4.55
N SER A 108 -6.78 2.41 5.46
CA SER A 108 -6.19 3.39 6.36
C SER A 108 -5.20 2.79 7.37
N LEU A 109 -5.43 1.54 7.81
CA LEU A 109 -4.51 0.80 8.67
C LEU A 109 -3.29 0.31 7.88
N TRP A 110 -3.50 -0.19 6.67
CA TRP A 110 -2.41 -0.51 5.75
C TRP A 110 -1.48 0.70 5.54
N ARG A 111 -2.02 1.86 5.18
CA ARG A 111 -1.24 3.10 4.95
C ARG A 111 -0.40 3.52 6.17
N LYS A 112 -0.85 3.22 7.40
CA LYS A 112 -0.04 3.44 8.62
C LYS A 112 1.12 2.46 8.72
N THR A 113 0.88 1.19 8.42
CA THR A 113 1.92 0.16 8.36
C THR A 113 2.94 0.47 7.26
N ALA A 114 2.49 0.85 6.06
CA ALA A 114 3.36 1.29 4.97
C ALA A 114 4.26 2.46 5.41
N TYR A 115 3.69 3.50 6.04
CA TYR A 115 4.49 4.60 6.57
C TYR A 115 5.51 4.17 7.63
N TYR A 116 5.17 3.22 8.51
CA TYR A 116 6.09 2.70 9.52
C TYR A 116 7.28 1.96 8.86
N LEU A 117 6.99 1.16 7.84
CA LEU A 117 7.95 0.29 7.16
C LEU A 117 8.85 1.02 6.15
N LEU A 118 8.35 2.09 5.53
CA LEU A 118 9.09 2.85 4.51
C LEU A 118 10.20 3.71 5.14
N LYS A 119 11.38 3.77 4.53
CA LYS A 119 12.48 4.65 4.96
C LYS A 119 12.16 6.14 4.72
N PRO A 120 12.79 7.09 5.45
CA PRO A 120 12.86 8.48 5.00
C PRO A 120 13.32 8.55 3.54
N ASP A 121 12.72 9.45 2.77
CA ASP A 121 12.92 9.63 1.33
C ASP A 121 12.57 8.41 0.46
N GLY A 122 12.04 7.35 1.07
CA GLY A 122 11.57 6.16 0.39
C GLY A 122 10.32 6.43 -0.47
N ILE A 123 10.13 5.59 -1.48
CA ILE A 123 9.07 5.75 -2.47
C ILE A 123 7.88 4.84 -2.12
N TYR A 124 6.70 5.45 -2.04
CA TYR A 124 5.41 4.76 -1.92
C TYR A 124 4.66 4.87 -3.23
N ILE A 125 4.28 3.72 -3.79
CA ILE A 125 3.47 3.64 -5.01
C ILE A 125 2.18 2.92 -4.64
N GLU A 126 1.03 3.55 -4.84
CA GLU A 126 -0.28 2.96 -4.58
C GLU A 126 -1.14 3.00 -5.84
N LEU A 127 -1.70 1.85 -6.19
CA LEU A 127 -2.65 1.72 -7.28
C LEU A 127 -4.08 1.77 -6.74
N GLY A 128 -5.01 2.28 -7.54
CA GLY A 128 -6.44 2.14 -7.29
C GLY A 128 -7.31 3.19 -7.97
N TYR A 129 -8.55 3.33 -7.50
CA TYR A 129 -9.54 4.25 -8.08
C TYR A 129 -9.58 5.62 -7.39
N ASN A 130 -8.59 5.93 -6.56
CA ASN A 130 -8.45 7.26 -5.95
C ASN A 130 -6.97 7.60 -5.73
N SER A 131 -6.67 8.90 -5.66
CA SER A 131 -5.32 9.42 -5.44
C SER A 131 -5.12 9.89 -3.98
N SER A 132 -5.71 9.18 -3.01
CA SER A 132 -5.62 9.57 -1.59
C SER A 132 -4.24 9.28 -1.00
N GLY A 133 -3.73 8.05 -1.17
CA GLY A 133 -2.42 7.60 -0.70
C GLY A 133 -2.13 7.86 0.79
N LEU A 134 -0.84 7.99 1.11
CA LEU A 134 -0.35 8.46 2.40
C LEU A 134 -0.74 9.93 2.63
N ARG A 135 -0.99 10.29 3.89
CA ARG A 135 -1.36 11.66 4.27
C ARG A 135 -0.24 12.64 3.91
N LYS A 136 -0.58 13.85 3.44
CA LYS A 136 0.37 14.91 3.05
C LYS A 136 1.46 15.19 4.09
N LYS A 137 1.13 15.11 5.38
CA LYS A 137 2.11 15.30 6.48
C LYS A 137 3.17 14.19 6.62
N TYR A 138 3.05 13.12 5.86
CA TYR A 138 3.93 11.94 5.90
C TYR A 138 4.70 11.74 4.60
N ALA A 139 4.13 12.17 3.48
CA ALA A 139 4.70 11.96 2.15
C ALA A 139 4.17 13.00 1.17
N GLU A 140 5.06 13.50 0.31
CA GLU A 140 4.72 14.41 -0.78
C GLU A 140 4.31 13.62 -2.02
N LYS A 141 3.32 14.13 -2.76
CA LYS A 141 2.89 13.53 -4.03
C LYS A 141 3.82 14.01 -5.13
N ILE A 142 4.58 13.09 -5.71
CA ILE A 142 5.59 13.42 -6.73
C ILE A 142 5.12 13.09 -8.14
N ALA A 143 4.26 12.07 -8.30
CA ALA A 143 3.72 11.72 -9.61
C ALA A 143 2.34 11.04 -9.55
N LEU A 144 1.58 11.18 -10.63
CA LEU A 144 0.30 10.52 -10.84
C LEU A 144 0.23 9.93 -12.26
N GLY A 145 0.15 8.61 -12.34
CA GLY A 145 -0.17 7.89 -13.57
C GLY A 145 -1.68 7.65 -13.68
N ILE A 146 -2.25 7.84 -14.86
CA ILE A 146 -3.65 7.57 -15.17
C ILE A 146 -3.69 6.57 -16.32
N CYS A 147 -3.99 5.32 -15.99
CA CYS A 147 -4.13 4.24 -16.95
C CYS A 147 -5.61 4.07 -17.32
N CYS A 148 -6.00 4.61 -18.48
CA CYS A 148 -7.31 4.39 -19.05
C CYS A 148 -7.41 2.96 -19.60
N LEU A 149 -8.41 2.22 -19.11
CA LEU A 149 -8.69 0.85 -19.52
C LEU A 149 -9.74 0.76 -20.64
N GLY A 150 -10.40 1.88 -20.95
CA GLY A 150 -11.47 1.97 -21.95
C GLY A 150 -12.79 1.34 -21.52
N ALA A 151 -13.79 1.48 -22.39
CA ALA A 151 -15.16 0.98 -22.18
C ALA A 151 -15.75 1.44 -20.83
N GLN A 152 -16.36 0.52 -20.07
CA GLN A 152 -16.98 0.79 -18.77
C GLN A 152 -16.05 0.46 -17.58
N HIS A 153 -14.74 0.32 -17.83
CA HIS A 153 -13.78 0.07 -16.76
C HIS A 153 -13.39 1.37 -16.07
N ASN A 154 -13.20 1.31 -14.75
CA ASN A 154 -12.55 2.39 -14.03
C ASN A 154 -11.09 2.50 -14.48
N ASP A 155 -10.59 3.73 -14.59
CA ASP A 155 -9.16 3.99 -14.74
C ASP A 155 -8.38 3.48 -13.53
N ILE A 156 -7.17 3.00 -13.76
CA ILE A 156 -6.22 2.71 -12.67
C ILE A 156 -5.38 3.96 -12.45
N LEU A 157 -5.52 4.57 -11.28
CA LEU A 157 -4.62 5.63 -10.83
C LEU A 157 -3.41 5.01 -10.15
N ILE A 158 -2.21 5.47 -10.51
CA ILE A 158 -0.96 5.08 -9.88
C ILE A 158 -0.36 6.32 -9.23
N LEU A 159 -0.57 6.45 -7.92
CA LEU A 159 -0.04 7.57 -7.14
C LEU A 159 1.36 7.23 -6.62
N VAL A 160 2.32 8.08 -6.92
CA VAL A 160 3.70 8.00 -6.42
C VAL A 160 3.93 9.10 -5.39
N GLN A 161 4.42 8.71 -4.22
CA GLN A 161 4.74 9.61 -3.13
C GLN A 161 6.15 9.36 -2.60
N GLN A 162 6.82 10.42 -2.16
CA GLN A 162 8.09 10.33 -1.45
C GLN A 162 7.85 10.63 0.03
N LYS A 163 8.30 9.73 0.91
CA LYS A 163 8.17 9.93 2.36
C LYS A 163 9.07 11.07 2.81
N THR A 164 8.48 12.08 3.45
CA THR A 164 9.25 13.22 3.98
C THR A 164 10.12 12.79 5.14
N GLU A 165 11.26 13.44 5.32
CA GLU A 165 12.04 13.34 6.56
C GLU A 165 11.16 13.53 7.79
N ARG A 166 11.48 12.76 8.83
CA ARG A 166 10.65 12.67 10.02
C ARG A 166 10.76 13.98 10.81
N LYS A 167 9.76 14.85 10.74
CA LYS A 167 9.41 15.64 11.93
C LYS A 167 8.96 14.62 12.97
N GLU A 168 9.67 14.51 14.08
CA GLU A 168 9.35 13.54 15.13
C GLU A 168 7.83 13.53 15.37
N LEU A 169 7.22 12.38 15.10
CA LEU A 169 5.83 12.19 15.47
C LEU A 169 5.84 12.06 16.98
N ASN A 170 5.44 13.12 17.68
CA ASN A 170 4.99 13.00 19.06
C ASN A 170 4.01 11.81 19.09
N ASP A 171 4.31 10.80 19.90
CA ASP A 171 3.54 9.57 20.11
C ASP A 171 2.20 9.85 20.82
N ASP A 172 1.49 10.88 20.38
CA ASP A 172 0.21 11.32 20.93
C ASP A 172 -0.95 10.37 20.55
N TYR A 173 -0.67 9.38 19.69
CA TYR A 173 -1.61 8.33 19.31
C TYR A 173 -1.74 7.20 20.35
N THR A 174 -0.71 6.93 21.17
CA THR A 174 -0.82 5.97 22.29
C THR A 174 -1.60 6.57 23.46
N LEU A 175 -1.42 7.87 23.73
CA LEU A 175 -2.15 8.62 24.77
C LEU A 175 -3.66 8.82 24.47
N LYS A 176 -4.05 8.98 23.19
CA LYS A 176 -5.48 9.05 22.85
C LYS A 176 -6.20 7.72 23.04
N ARG A 177 -5.49 6.58 22.96
CA ARG A 177 -6.10 5.26 23.10
C ARG A 177 -6.31 4.85 24.56
N SER A 178 -5.47 5.31 25.49
CA SER A 178 -5.70 5.15 26.93
C SER A 178 -6.93 5.94 27.39
N LYS A 179 -7.06 7.21 26.98
CA LYS A 179 -8.24 8.05 27.29
C LYS A 179 -9.56 7.50 26.71
N THR A 180 -9.52 6.85 25.54
CA THR A 180 -10.72 6.26 24.93
C THR A 180 -11.15 4.97 25.65
N LYS A 181 -10.21 4.14 26.12
CA LYS A 181 -10.53 2.95 26.95
C LYS A 181 -11.18 3.35 28.28
N GLU A 182 -10.72 4.44 28.89
CA GLU A 182 -11.24 4.96 30.15
C GLU A 182 -12.66 5.54 29.99
N LYS A 183 -12.95 6.18 28.85
CA LYS A 183 -14.29 6.66 28.51
C LYS A 183 -15.28 5.52 28.22
N HIS A 184 -14.82 4.42 27.60
CA HIS A 184 -15.66 3.24 27.38
C HIS A 184 -15.91 2.45 28.66
N LYS A 185 -14.96 2.41 29.61
CA LYS A 185 -15.15 1.75 30.90
C LYS A 185 -16.27 2.42 31.74
N LYS A 186 -16.35 3.76 31.71
CA LYS A 186 -17.41 4.53 32.38
C LYS A 186 -18.82 4.31 31.82
N ILE A 187 -18.95 3.92 30.54
CA ILE A 187 -20.28 3.67 29.93
C ILE A 187 -20.86 2.33 30.40
N TRP A 188 -20.01 1.35 30.74
CA TRP A 188 -20.46 0.03 31.23
C TRP A 188 -20.82 0.01 32.72
N GLU A 189 -20.37 1.00 33.50
CA GLU A 189 -20.76 1.14 34.92
C GLU A 189 -22.16 1.75 35.10
N TYR A 190 -22.76 2.31 34.04
CA TYR A 190 -24.13 2.85 34.04
C TYR A 190 -25.21 1.82 33.70
N PHE A 191 -24.84 0.59 33.32
CA PHE A 191 -25.75 -0.50 32.93
C PHE A 191 -25.65 -1.71 33.87
N LYS A 192 -25.25 -1.49 35.14
CA LYS A 192 -25.35 -2.47 36.23
C LYS A 192 -26.23 -1.93 37.34
#